data_AF-A0A934PBD9-F1
#
_entry.id   AF-A0A934PBD9-F1
#
_cell.length_a   1.000
_cell.length_b   1.000
_cell.length_c   1.000
_cell.angle_alpha   90.00
_cell.angle_beta   90.00
_cell.angle_gamma   90.00
#
_symmetry.space_group_name_H-M   'P 1'
#
loop_
_entity.id
_entity.type
_entity.pdbx_description
1 polymer ?
#
loop_
_entity_poly.entity_id
_entity_poly.type
_entity_poly.pdbx_seq_one_letter_code
_entity_poly.pdbx_strand_id
1 'polypeptide(L)'
;MSFEVIALVKKRSVGSPTRKSVFMYLADCASEDGSGCWTSKGHIAADLELSKRTVQNCFDDLQAANLIFEVGKRSCANGYTLEYAINLEAVRALPSTRKDRDQISASPSQLPQKSTGAGDSPVQEIHPTGAGDSPHGVQEIHPNRSGTVQEPCVAEANTHIPDCFEEFWEKHPRPRFRDKTRQIFTDALRAGVDPCWIIQSAMRYAGENKSNSPQYIAYSDNWLVDRRWEDFEEPSTASVTSNTAGIEGTARMYAEKILGRAYIPQSAITSKLAKVMIEMGMVTVADLRAAGLQ
;
A
#
# COMPACT_ATOMS: atom_id res chain seq x y z
N MET A 1 -30.27 -17.70 4.36
CA MET A 1 -29.51 -18.83 3.80
C MET A 1 -30.25 -19.37 2.60
N SER A 2 -29.78 -19.05 1.39
CA SER A 2 -30.35 -19.52 0.13
C SER A 2 -29.37 -20.47 -0.56
N PHE A 3 -29.78 -21.74 -0.73
CA PHE A 3 -28.99 -22.70 -1.49
C PHE A 3 -28.79 -22.30 -2.96
N GLU A 4 -29.74 -21.54 -3.52
CA GLU A 4 -29.73 -21.13 -4.92
C GLU A 4 -28.59 -20.15 -5.22
N VAL A 5 -28.39 -19.16 -4.35
CA VAL A 5 -27.34 -18.15 -4.51
C VAL A 5 -25.95 -18.79 -4.40
N ILE A 6 -25.76 -19.70 -3.44
CA ILE A 6 -24.53 -20.50 -3.31
C ILE A 6 -24.28 -21.32 -4.57
N ALA A 7 -25.31 -22.03 -5.06
CA ALA A 7 -25.21 -22.87 -6.25
C ALA A 7 -24.88 -22.05 -7.51
N LEU A 8 -25.40 -20.82 -7.60
CA LEU A 8 -25.09 -19.87 -8.66
C LEU A 8 -23.62 -19.45 -8.58
N VAL A 9 -23.16 -18.90 -7.45
CA VAL A 9 -21.77 -18.42 -7.26
C VAL A 9 -20.75 -19.55 -7.50
N LYS A 10 -21.04 -20.76 -7.03
CA LYS A 10 -20.18 -21.94 -7.22
C LYS A 10 -19.84 -22.20 -8.70
N LYS A 11 -20.82 -22.01 -9.58
CA LYS A 11 -20.74 -22.27 -11.03
C LYS A 11 -20.13 -21.11 -11.83
N ARG A 12 -19.72 -20.01 -11.20
CA ARG A 12 -19.20 -18.81 -11.88
C ARG A 12 -17.72 -18.59 -11.63
N SER A 13 -16.95 -18.16 -12.62
CA SER A 13 -15.54 -17.84 -12.43
C SER A 13 -15.38 -16.48 -11.76
N VAL A 14 -14.75 -16.46 -10.58
CA VAL A 14 -14.54 -15.25 -9.77
C VAL A 14 -13.04 -14.93 -9.68
N GLY A 15 -12.20 -15.48 -10.57
CA GLY A 15 -10.78 -15.14 -10.74
C GLY A 15 -9.80 -15.59 -9.66
N SER A 16 -10.19 -15.67 -8.38
CA SER A 16 -9.31 -16.09 -7.27
C SER A 16 -10.02 -17.10 -6.36
N PRO A 17 -9.32 -18.16 -5.89
CA PRO A 17 -9.90 -19.14 -4.97
C PRO A 17 -10.27 -18.50 -3.62
N THR A 18 -9.43 -17.59 -3.10
CA THR A 18 -9.70 -16.87 -1.85
C THR A 18 -10.87 -15.91 -1.99
N ARG A 19 -10.93 -15.18 -3.10
CA ARG A 19 -12.09 -14.31 -3.40
C ARG A 19 -13.37 -15.13 -3.54
N LYS A 20 -13.27 -16.31 -4.17
CA LYS A 20 -14.39 -17.24 -4.31
C LYS A 20 -14.84 -17.82 -2.97
N SER A 21 -13.94 -18.21 -2.05
CA SER A 21 -14.35 -18.74 -0.74
C SER A 21 -15.09 -17.69 0.09
N VAL A 22 -14.57 -16.45 0.12
CA VAL A 22 -15.25 -15.31 0.76
C VAL A 22 -16.62 -15.08 0.12
N PHE A 23 -16.71 -15.07 -1.22
CA PHE A 23 -17.98 -14.82 -1.89
C PHE A 23 -19.01 -15.94 -1.68
N MET A 24 -18.56 -17.19 -1.62
CA MET A 24 -19.41 -18.34 -1.28
C MET A 24 -19.95 -18.23 0.15
N TYR A 25 -19.17 -17.73 1.10
CA TYR A 25 -19.63 -17.48 2.47
C TYR A 25 -20.73 -16.41 2.49
N LEU A 26 -20.57 -15.31 1.74
CA LEU A 26 -21.61 -14.28 1.62
C LEU A 26 -22.88 -14.84 0.98
N ALA A 27 -22.75 -15.68 -0.05
CA ALA A 27 -23.86 -16.34 -0.71
C ALA A 27 -24.63 -17.27 0.24
N ASP A 28 -23.94 -17.94 1.17
CA ASP A 28 -24.56 -18.78 2.19
C ASP A 28 -25.37 -17.96 3.19
N CYS A 29 -24.85 -16.78 3.58
CA CYS A 29 -25.57 -15.86 4.47
C CYS A 29 -26.78 -15.20 3.78
N ALA A 30 -26.74 -15.03 2.46
CA ALA A 30 -27.74 -14.27 1.72
C ALA A 30 -29.14 -14.92 1.69
N SER A 31 -30.14 -14.08 1.44
CA SER A 31 -31.50 -14.43 1.07
C SER A 31 -31.59 -14.80 -0.43
N GLU A 32 -32.74 -15.31 -0.88
CA GLU A 32 -32.94 -15.76 -2.28
C GLU A 32 -32.80 -14.64 -3.31
N ASP A 33 -33.13 -13.41 -2.93
CA ASP A 33 -32.94 -12.19 -3.71
C ASP A 33 -31.49 -11.67 -3.70
N GLY A 34 -30.60 -12.32 -2.95
CA GLY A 34 -29.22 -11.92 -2.76
C GLY A 34 -29.01 -10.88 -1.66
N SER A 35 -30.06 -10.45 -0.95
CA SER A 35 -29.97 -9.47 0.14
C SER A 35 -29.63 -10.12 1.49
N GLY A 36 -29.52 -9.31 2.55
CA GLY A 36 -29.46 -9.82 3.93
C GLY A 36 -28.12 -10.42 4.35
N CYS A 37 -26.99 -10.01 3.77
CA CYS A 37 -25.69 -10.45 4.25
C CYS A 37 -25.18 -9.53 5.38
N TRP A 38 -25.36 -9.95 6.64
CA TRP A 38 -24.99 -9.19 7.85
C TRP A 38 -23.79 -9.76 8.62
N THR A 39 -23.03 -10.69 8.05
CA THR A 39 -21.84 -11.24 8.72
C THR A 39 -20.72 -10.19 8.81
N SER A 40 -19.98 -10.19 9.92
CA SER A 40 -18.87 -9.26 10.11
C SER A 40 -17.63 -9.75 9.35
N LYS A 41 -16.83 -8.84 8.81
CA LYS A 41 -15.53 -9.19 8.18
C LYS A 41 -14.59 -9.94 9.13
N GLY A 42 -14.73 -9.73 10.45
CA GLY A 42 -13.96 -10.45 11.47
C GLY A 42 -14.40 -11.91 11.62
N HIS A 43 -15.70 -12.19 11.60
CA HIS A 43 -16.21 -13.58 11.63
C HIS A 43 -15.80 -14.33 10.38
N ILE A 44 -15.97 -13.74 9.20
CA ILE A 44 -15.52 -14.34 7.93
C ILE A 44 -14.03 -14.68 7.99
N ALA A 45 -13.21 -13.77 8.52
CA ALA A 45 -11.77 -13.98 8.65
C ALA A 45 -11.44 -15.17 9.57
N ALA A 46 -12.14 -15.28 10.71
CA ALA A 46 -11.96 -16.40 11.63
C ALA A 46 -12.42 -17.73 11.01
N ASP A 47 -13.62 -17.77 10.42
CA ASP A 47 -14.22 -18.99 9.89
C ASP A 47 -13.50 -19.53 8.65
N LEU A 48 -12.98 -18.64 7.80
CA LEU A 48 -12.20 -19.02 6.62
C LEU A 48 -10.70 -19.12 6.89
N GLU A 49 -10.27 -18.91 8.15
CA GLU A 49 -8.86 -18.91 8.55
C GLU A 49 -7.99 -17.94 7.71
N LEU A 50 -8.54 -16.76 7.40
CA LEU A 50 -7.88 -15.72 6.63
C LEU A 50 -7.52 -14.53 7.51
N SER A 51 -6.52 -13.75 7.08
CA SER A 51 -6.29 -12.46 7.72
C SER A 51 -7.47 -11.51 7.45
N LYS A 52 -7.79 -10.65 8.42
CA LYS A 52 -8.81 -9.61 8.25
C LYS A 52 -8.51 -8.71 7.03
N ARG A 53 -7.24 -8.45 6.75
CA ARG A 53 -6.80 -7.66 5.59
C ARG A 53 -7.12 -8.37 4.27
N THR A 54 -6.92 -9.69 4.21
CA THR A 54 -7.27 -10.50 3.04
C THR A 54 -8.77 -10.45 2.76
N VAL A 55 -9.61 -10.58 3.80
CA VAL A 55 -11.05 -10.45 3.66
C VAL A 55 -11.45 -9.05 3.19
N GLN A 56 -10.87 -7.99 3.78
CA GLN A 56 -11.11 -6.61 3.33
C GLN A 56 -10.79 -6.42 1.85
N ASN A 57 -9.60 -6.84 1.40
CA ASN A 57 -9.23 -6.75 -0.01
C ASN A 57 -10.19 -7.55 -0.91
N CYS A 58 -10.65 -8.74 -0.47
CA CYS A 58 -11.63 -9.50 -1.23
C CYS A 58 -12.98 -8.75 -1.35
N PHE A 59 -13.40 -8.03 -0.31
CA PHE A 59 -14.60 -7.18 -0.39
C PHE A 59 -14.40 -6.03 -1.37
N ASP A 60 -13.27 -5.33 -1.27
CA ASP A 60 -12.92 -4.23 -2.17
C ASP A 60 -12.92 -4.71 -3.64
N ASP A 61 -12.33 -5.88 -3.91
CA ASP A 61 -12.32 -6.53 -5.23
C ASP A 61 -13.73 -6.91 -5.72
N LEU A 62 -14.58 -7.45 -4.84
CA LEU A 62 -15.95 -7.83 -5.20
C LEU A 62 -16.83 -6.60 -5.45
N GLN A 63 -16.62 -5.51 -4.71
CA GLN A 63 -17.28 -4.22 -4.91
C GLN A 63 -16.82 -3.56 -6.22
N ALA A 64 -15.50 -3.56 -6.49
CA ALA A 64 -14.95 -3.07 -7.74
C ALA A 64 -15.46 -3.84 -8.96
N ALA A 65 -15.73 -5.14 -8.80
CA ALA A 65 -16.35 -5.98 -9.83
C ALA A 65 -17.89 -5.83 -9.90
N ASN A 66 -18.51 -4.95 -9.10
CA ASN A 66 -19.96 -4.77 -8.97
C ASN A 66 -20.73 -6.05 -8.62
N LEU A 67 -20.07 -7.02 -7.96
CA LEU A 67 -20.66 -8.29 -7.55
C LEU A 67 -21.39 -8.20 -6.21
N ILE A 68 -20.99 -7.26 -5.36
CA ILE A 68 -21.64 -6.95 -4.08
C ILE A 68 -21.76 -5.43 -3.90
N PHE A 69 -22.74 -4.99 -3.13
CA PHE A 69 -22.92 -3.59 -2.76
C PHE A 69 -23.42 -3.45 -1.32
N GLU A 70 -23.14 -2.30 -0.72
CA GLU A 70 -23.59 -1.95 0.63
C GLU A 70 -25.04 -1.47 0.58
N VAL A 71 -25.92 -2.12 1.33
CA VAL A 71 -27.36 -1.82 1.37
C VAL A 71 -27.70 -0.98 2.60
N GLY A 72 -26.95 -1.14 3.69
CA GLY A 72 -27.24 -0.40 4.90
C GLY A 72 -26.32 -0.72 6.06
N LYS A 73 -26.75 -0.28 7.25
CA LYS A 73 -26.08 -0.49 8.52
C LYS A 73 -27.08 -1.12 9.48
N ARG A 74 -26.69 -2.21 10.12
CA ARG A 74 -27.43 -2.82 11.22
C ARG A 74 -26.74 -2.49 12.53
N SER A 75 -27.50 -1.98 13.50
CA SER A 75 -26.99 -1.72 14.85
C SER A 75 -26.62 -3.04 15.54
N CYS A 76 -25.49 -3.04 16.25
CA CYS A 76 -25.04 -4.15 17.07
C CYS A 76 -24.53 -3.61 18.42
N ALA A 77 -24.28 -4.51 19.38
CA ALA A 77 -23.91 -4.13 20.75
C ALA A 77 -22.70 -3.17 20.81
N ASN A 78 -21.75 -3.30 19.88
CA ASN A 78 -20.51 -2.51 19.83
C ASN A 78 -20.48 -1.49 18.66
N GLY A 79 -21.65 -1.06 18.17
CA GLY A 79 -21.77 -0.07 17.11
C GLY A 79 -22.67 -0.53 15.97
N TYR A 80 -22.11 -0.73 14.78
CA TYR A 80 -22.86 -1.20 13.62
C TYR A 80 -22.06 -2.18 12.76
N THR A 81 -22.78 -3.07 12.09
CA THR A 81 -22.25 -3.94 11.03
C THR A 81 -22.85 -3.48 9.71
N LEU A 82 -22.06 -3.50 8.64
CA LEU A 82 -22.54 -3.21 7.29
C LEU A 82 -23.34 -4.39 6.77
N GLU A 83 -24.47 -4.08 6.13
CA GLU A 83 -25.31 -5.04 5.44
C GLU A 83 -24.99 -4.99 3.95
N TYR A 84 -24.70 -6.15 3.38
CA TYR A 84 -24.35 -6.31 1.97
C TYR A 84 -25.45 -7.06 1.22
N ALA A 85 -25.56 -6.78 -0.08
CA ALA A 85 -26.30 -7.58 -1.03
C ALA A 85 -25.42 -8.02 -2.20
N ILE A 86 -25.78 -9.15 -2.79
CA ILE A 86 -25.14 -9.75 -3.95
C ILE A 86 -25.90 -9.31 -5.20
N ASN A 87 -25.17 -8.78 -6.18
CA ASN A 87 -25.73 -8.47 -7.48
C ASN A 87 -25.88 -9.77 -8.31
N LEU A 88 -27.04 -10.41 -8.20
CA LEU A 88 -27.31 -11.68 -8.87
C LEU A 88 -27.25 -11.58 -10.41
N GLU A 89 -27.57 -10.43 -10.99
CA GLU A 89 -27.47 -10.20 -12.44
C GLU A 89 -26.01 -10.22 -12.89
N ALA A 90 -25.14 -9.46 -12.21
CA ALA A 90 -23.70 -9.46 -12.49
C ALA A 90 -23.09 -10.85 -12.30
N VAL A 91 -23.50 -11.60 -11.27
CA VAL A 91 -23.05 -12.98 -11.06
C VAL A 91 -23.48 -13.89 -12.20
N ARG A 92 -24.71 -13.75 -12.71
CA ARG A 92 -25.18 -14.55 -13.86
C ARG A 92 -24.38 -14.27 -15.12
N ALA A 93 -23.91 -13.04 -15.31
CA ALA A 93 -23.09 -12.61 -16.45
C ALA A 93 -21.63 -13.10 -16.40
N LEU A 94 -21.13 -13.54 -15.24
CA LEU A 94 -19.77 -14.09 -15.13
C LEU A 94 -19.62 -15.39 -15.94
N PRO A 95 -18.40 -15.71 -16.43
CA PRO A 95 -18.15 -16.96 -17.15
C PRO A 95 -18.57 -18.19 -16.32
N SER A 96 -19.37 -19.07 -16.93
CA SER A 96 -19.74 -20.35 -16.32
C SER A 96 -18.56 -21.32 -16.32
N THR A 97 -18.31 -21.99 -15.19
CA THR A 97 -17.31 -23.07 -15.11
C THR A 97 -17.81 -24.40 -15.66
N ARG A 98 -19.10 -24.49 -15.98
CA ARG A 98 -19.73 -25.65 -16.62
C ARG A 98 -20.10 -25.28 -18.05
N LYS A 99 -19.85 -26.18 -19.01
CA LYS A 99 -20.40 -26.06 -20.37
C LYS A 99 -21.93 -26.03 -20.23
N ASP A 100 -22.58 -24.99 -20.76
CA ASP A 100 -24.04 -24.93 -20.79
C ASP A 100 -24.54 -26.18 -21.52
N ARG A 101 -25.26 -27.03 -20.80
CA ARG A 101 -26.03 -28.12 -21.42
C ARG A 101 -27.28 -27.62 -22.12
N ASP A 102 -27.62 -26.34 -21.91
CA ASP A 102 -28.91 -25.73 -22.24
C ASP A 102 -28.86 -24.72 -23.40
N GLN A 103 -27.73 -24.60 -24.11
CA GLN A 103 -27.72 -23.98 -25.45
C GLN A 103 -27.86 -25.07 -26.53
N ILE A 104 -29.00 -25.78 -26.51
CA ILE A 104 -29.53 -26.46 -27.71
C ILE A 104 -30.64 -25.56 -28.25
N SER A 105 -30.25 -24.52 -28.97
CA SER A 105 -31.14 -23.81 -29.87
C SER A 105 -31.31 -24.62 -31.15
N ALA A 106 -32.51 -25.16 -31.32
CA ALA A 106 -33.18 -25.52 -32.58
C ALA A 106 -32.32 -25.83 -33.82
N SER A 107 -32.11 -27.11 -34.09
CA SER A 107 -32.14 -27.66 -35.45
C SER A 107 -32.75 -29.07 -35.41
N PRO A 108 -33.80 -29.36 -36.20
CA PRO A 108 -34.49 -30.65 -36.13
C PRO A 108 -33.83 -31.64 -37.10
N SER A 109 -32.96 -32.54 -36.63
CA SER A 109 -32.73 -33.82 -37.33
C SER A 109 -31.97 -34.85 -36.49
N GLN A 110 -32.67 -35.94 -36.22
CA GLN A 110 -32.21 -37.33 -36.08
C GLN A 110 -31.35 -37.73 -34.86
N LEU A 111 -32.04 -38.45 -33.96
CA LEU A 111 -31.53 -39.46 -33.03
C LEU A 111 -30.46 -40.36 -33.68
N PRO A 112 -29.53 -40.89 -32.87
CA PRO A 112 -29.80 -42.21 -32.31
C PRO A 112 -29.66 -42.24 -30.79
N GLN A 113 -30.64 -42.87 -30.14
CA GLN A 113 -30.53 -43.40 -28.78
C GLN A 113 -29.23 -44.19 -28.66
N LYS A 114 -28.36 -43.82 -27.72
CA LYS A 114 -27.36 -44.74 -27.20
C LYS A 114 -27.71 -45.06 -25.76
N SER A 115 -28.13 -46.31 -25.59
CA SER A 115 -28.45 -46.99 -24.35
C SER A 115 -27.40 -46.73 -23.28
N THR A 116 -27.86 -46.49 -22.06
CA THR A 116 -27.15 -46.74 -20.82
C THR A 116 -26.70 -48.20 -20.80
N GLY A 117 -25.48 -48.47 -21.25
CA GLY A 117 -24.78 -49.71 -21.00
C GLY A 117 -23.97 -49.57 -19.72
N ALA A 118 -24.44 -50.18 -18.64
CA ALA A 118 -23.57 -50.58 -17.55
C ALA A 118 -22.58 -51.60 -18.12
N GLY A 119 -21.40 -51.13 -18.52
CA GLY A 119 -20.28 -51.99 -18.88
C GLY A 119 -19.53 -52.33 -17.60
N ASP A 120 -19.48 -53.62 -17.28
CA ASP A 120 -18.56 -54.21 -16.30
C ASP A 120 -17.16 -53.61 -16.45
N SER A 121 -16.75 -52.80 -15.48
CA SER A 121 -15.34 -52.48 -15.27
C SER A 121 -14.71 -53.67 -14.52
N PRO A 122 -13.67 -54.33 -15.05
CA PRO A 122 -13.03 -55.41 -14.33
C PRO A 122 -12.37 -54.88 -13.05
N VAL A 123 -12.65 -55.57 -11.93
CA VAL A 123 -12.04 -55.34 -10.62
C VAL A 123 -10.52 -55.42 -10.78
N GLN A 124 -9.84 -54.29 -10.65
CA GLN A 124 -8.38 -54.31 -10.60
C GLN A 124 -7.97 -54.64 -9.17
N GLU A 125 -7.51 -55.88 -8.98
CA GLU A 125 -7.01 -56.39 -7.70
C GLU A 125 -5.80 -55.57 -7.24
N ILE A 126 -5.87 -55.23 -5.95
CA ILE A 126 -4.87 -54.47 -5.21
C ILE A 126 -3.72 -55.44 -4.91
N HIS A 127 -2.54 -55.25 -5.50
CA HIS A 127 -1.33 -55.94 -5.06
C HIS A 127 -0.49 -55.02 -4.16
N PRO A 128 -0.19 -55.41 -2.90
CA PRO A 128 0.80 -54.72 -2.09
C PRO A 128 2.18 -55.26 -2.45
N THR A 129 3.01 -54.43 -3.08
CA THR A 129 4.43 -54.74 -3.33
C THR A 129 5.15 -53.41 -3.16
N GLY A 130 5.91 -53.19 -2.08
CA GLY A 130 7.09 -53.93 -1.71
C GLY A 130 8.26 -52.98 -1.99
N ALA A 131 8.86 -52.43 -0.93
CA ALA A 131 9.97 -51.49 -1.02
C ALA A 131 11.12 -52.12 -1.82
N GLY A 132 11.49 -51.50 -2.93
CA GLY A 132 12.61 -51.89 -3.78
C GLY A 132 13.53 -50.70 -3.99
N ASP A 133 14.73 -50.83 -3.43
CA ASP A 133 15.90 -49.99 -3.69
C ASP A 133 16.10 -49.72 -5.19
N SER A 134 16.34 -48.47 -5.55
CA SER A 134 16.91 -48.11 -6.86
C SER A 134 18.31 -47.51 -6.68
N PRO A 135 19.36 -48.16 -7.21
CA PRO A 135 20.74 -47.73 -7.08
C PRO A 135 21.17 -46.81 -8.24
N HIS A 136 21.84 -45.70 -7.88
CA HIS A 136 22.77 -44.86 -8.66
C HIS A 136 22.19 -44.04 -9.85
N GLY A 137 22.58 -42.78 -10.11
CA GLY A 137 23.88 -42.19 -9.84
C GLY A 137 23.89 -40.71 -9.43
N VAL A 138 25.00 -40.39 -8.79
CA VAL A 138 25.44 -39.11 -8.26
C VAL A 138 25.50 -38.05 -9.37
N GLN A 139 24.76 -36.95 -9.21
CA GLN A 139 25.16 -35.66 -9.75
C GLN A 139 25.56 -34.75 -8.58
N GLU A 140 26.81 -34.91 -8.14
CA GLU A 140 27.62 -33.76 -7.70
C GLU A 140 28.09 -33.06 -8.99
N ILE A 141 28.18 -31.75 -9.19
CA ILE A 141 28.41 -30.54 -8.39
C ILE A 141 27.71 -29.44 -9.23
N HIS A 142 27.09 -28.38 -8.69
CA HIS A 142 27.77 -27.11 -8.40
C HIS A 142 26.93 -26.25 -7.44
N PRO A 143 27.54 -25.70 -6.37
CA PRO A 143 26.92 -24.68 -5.55
C PRO A 143 26.94 -23.38 -6.37
N ASN A 144 25.77 -22.93 -6.84
CA ASN A 144 25.68 -21.60 -7.41
C ASN A 144 25.71 -20.57 -6.26
N ARG A 145 26.92 -20.29 -5.77
CA ARG A 145 27.21 -19.18 -4.88
C ARG A 145 27.78 -18.04 -5.71
N SER A 146 27.22 -16.85 -5.46
CA SER A 146 27.83 -15.53 -5.70
C SER A 146 27.64 -14.92 -7.10
N GLY A 147 26.40 -14.50 -7.37
CA GLY A 147 26.15 -13.25 -8.09
C GLY A 147 25.73 -12.18 -7.09
N THR A 148 26.67 -11.74 -6.24
CA THR A 148 26.48 -10.55 -5.41
C THR A 148 26.43 -9.34 -6.34
N VAL A 149 25.23 -8.95 -6.78
CA VAL A 149 25.01 -7.52 -7.03
C VAL A 149 24.86 -6.92 -5.64
N GLN A 150 25.96 -6.41 -5.11
CA GLN A 150 25.85 -5.31 -4.17
C GLN A 150 25.20 -4.18 -4.96
N GLU A 151 23.87 -4.11 -4.91
CA GLU A 151 23.27 -2.78 -4.94
C GLU A 151 23.96 -2.02 -3.80
N PRO A 152 24.48 -0.81 -4.05
CA PRO A 152 25.03 0.00 -2.98
C PRO A 152 23.97 0.05 -1.88
N CYS A 153 24.37 -0.50 -0.74
CA CYS A 153 23.73 -0.43 0.55
C CYS A 153 22.89 0.84 0.70
N VAL A 154 21.58 0.75 0.44
CA VAL A 154 20.62 1.76 0.91
C VAL A 154 20.22 1.42 2.35
N ALA A 155 21.17 0.94 3.17
CA ALA A 155 20.93 0.80 4.60
C ALA A 155 20.92 2.16 5.31
N GLU A 156 21.31 3.25 4.64
CA GLU A 156 21.19 4.60 5.21
C GLU A 156 19.80 5.23 5.00
N ALA A 157 18.98 4.78 4.04
CA ALA A 157 17.62 5.34 3.88
C ALA A 157 16.60 4.69 4.83
N ASN A 158 16.73 3.41 5.16
CA ASN A 158 15.77 2.72 6.02
C ASN A 158 15.86 3.10 7.51
N THR A 159 16.99 3.66 7.96
CA THR A 159 17.11 4.26 9.30
C THR A 159 16.46 5.63 9.39
N HIS A 160 16.33 6.37 8.28
CA HIS A 160 15.74 7.70 8.25
C HIS A 160 14.21 7.72 8.06
N ILE A 161 13.61 6.67 7.46
CA ILE A 161 12.15 6.60 7.26
C ILE A 161 11.35 6.65 8.58
N PRO A 162 11.73 5.93 9.66
CA PRO A 162 11.07 6.05 10.95
C PRO A 162 11.09 7.49 11.48
N ASP A 163 12.25 8.15 11.38
CA ASP A 163 12.44 9.52 11.87
C ASP A 163 11.63 10.54 11.07
N CYS A 164 11.65 10.45 9.73
CA CYS A 164 10.89 11.35 8.86
C CYS A 164 9.36 11.23 9.08
N PHE A 165 8.87 10.02 9.32
CA PHE A 165 7.44 9.84 9.62
C PHE A 165 7.04 10.46 10.96
N GLU A 166 7.87 10.29 12.00
CA GLU A 166 7.60 10.89 13.31
C GLU A 166 7.65 12.42 13.25
N GLU A 167 8.58 12.98 12.46
CA GLU A 167 8.64 14.42 12.21
C GLU A 167 7.36 14.91 11.50
N PHE A 168 6.95 14.24 10.42
CA PHE A 168 5.67 14.55 9.75
C PHE A 168 4.49 14.48 10.73
N TRP A 169 4.44 13.44 11.56
CA TRP A 169 3.37 13.21 12.52
C TRP A 169 3.25 14.33 13.55
N GLU A 170 4.38 14.87 14.01
CA GLU A 170 4.44 16.02 14.92
C GLU A 170 3.99 17.33 14.24
N LYS A 171 4.39 17.54 12.98
CA LYS A 171 4.12 18.80 12.26
C LYS A 171 2.71 18.93 11.71
N HIS A 172 2.04 17.83 11.42
CA HIS A 172 0.70 17.86 10.82
C HIS A 172 -0.36 18.35 11.84
N PRO A 173 -1.26 19.29 11.49
CA PRO A 173 -2.16 19.94 12.45
C PRO A 173 -3.26 19.03 13.02
N ARG A 174 -3.58 17.94 12.33
CA ARG A 174 -4.66 17.01 12.73
C ARG A 174 -4.35 15.54 12.41
N PRO A 175 -3.43 14.90 13.16
CA PRO A 175 -3.04 13.51 12.90
C PRO A 175 -4.15 12.53 13.31
N ARG A 176 -4.36 11.48 12.50
CA ARG A 176 -5.33 10.40 12.75
C ARG A 176 -4.83 9.09 12.16
N PHE A 177 -5.28 7.95 12.70
CA PHE A 177 -4.99 6.61 12.19
C PHE A 177 -3.50 6.38 11.91
N ARG A 178 -2.66 6.37 12.96
CA ARG A 178 -1.19 6.37 12.84
C ARG A 178 -0.64 5.32 11.89
N ASP A 179 -1.07 4.06 12.03
CA ASP A 179 -0.57 2.96 11.19
C ASP A 179 -0.98 3.12 9.72
N LYS A 180 -2.21 3.59 9.45
CA LYS A 180 -2.70 3.86 8.10
C LYS A 180 -1.93 5.04 7.48
N THR A 181 -1.78 6.12 8.23
CA THR A 181 -1.01 7.31 7.79
C THR A 181 0.45 6.93 7.51
N ARG A 182 1.06 6.07 8.34
CA ARG A 182 2.43 5.55 8.12
C ARG A 182 2.54 4.75 6.83
N GLN A 183 1.55 3.91 6.53
CA GLN A 183 1.51 3.15 5.27
C GLN A 183 1.43 4.10 4.07
N ILE A 184 0.51 5.06 4.09
CA ILE A 184 0.34 6.05 2.99
C ILE A 184 1.62 6.89 2.82
N PHE A 185 2.22 7.33 3.92
CA PHE A 185 3.48 8.07 3.89
C PHE A 185 4.60 7.24 3.28
N THR A 186 4.75 5.98 3.70
CA THR A 186 5.75 5.05 3.14
C THR A 186 5.50 4.77 1.66
N ASP A 187 4.24 4.66 1.24
CA ASP A 187 3.87 4.48 -0.16
C ASP A 187 4.21 5.70 -1.01
N ALA A 188 4.07 6.93 -0.47
CA ALA A 188 4.53 8.16 -1.13
C ALA A 188 6.06 8.20 -1.30
N LEU A 189 6.83 7.76 -0.30
CA LEU A 189 8.29 7.63 -0.42
C LEU A 189 8.68 6.58 -1.46
N ARG A 190 7.98 5.44 -1.50
CA ARG A 190 8.17 4.40 -2.53
C ARG A 190 7.85 4.89 -3.94
N ALA A 191 6.95 5.87 -4.07
CA ALA A 191 6.66 6.54 -5.33
C ALA A 191 7.72 7.58 -5.73
N GLY A 192 8.74 7.81 -4.89
CA GLY A 192 9.86 8.71 -5.17
C GLY A 192 9.66 10.15 -4.68
N VAL A 193 8.67 10.41 -3.83
CA VAL A 193 8.47 11.73 -3.23
C VAL A 193 9.50 11.97 -2.14
N ASP A 194 10.10 13.15 -2.11
CA ASP A 194 11.07 13.53 -1.09
C ASP A 194 10.38 13.67 0.29
N PRO A 195 10.86 12.98 1.35
CA PRO A 195 10.27 13.07 2.69
C PRO A 195 10.32 14.49 3.27
N CYS A 196 11.42 15.22 3.04
CA CYS A 196 11.58 16.59 3.52
C CYS A 196 10.53 17.52 2.92
N TRP A 197 10.21 17.32 1.64
CA TRP A 197 9.16 18.06 0.95
C TRP A 197 7.78 17.85 1.57
N ILE A 198 7.40 16.60 1.86
CA ILE A 198 6.11 16.28 2.51
C ILE A 198 6.02 16.94 3.88
N ILE A 199 7.10 16.86 4.69
CA ILE A 199 7.16 17.46 6.03
C ILE A 199 7.04 18.98 5.95
N GLN A 200 7.80 19.63 5.07
CA GLN A 200 7.79 21.08 4.91
C GLN A 200 6.42 21.59 4.45
N SER A 201 5.78 20.87 3.52
CA SER A 201 4.42 21.15 3.06
C SER A 201 3.40 21.01 4.19
N ALA A 202 3.51 19.96 5.01
CA ALA A 202 2.66 19.78 6.18
C ALA A 202 2.82 20.92 7.20
N MET A 203 4.04 21.42 7.40
CA MET A 203 4.31 22.59 8.25
C MET A 203 3.67 23.88 7.71
N ARG A 204 3.75 24.11 6.39
CA ARG A 204 3.10 25.27 5.74
C ARG A 204 1.59 25.17 5.88
N TYR A 205 1.03 24.00 5.59
CA TYR A 205 -0.40 23.71 5.77
C TYR A 205 -0.86 23.96 7.21
N ALA A 206 -0.08 23.50 8.20
CA ALA A 206 -0.35 23.77 9.62
C ALA A 206 -0.35 25.28 9.91
N GLY A 207 0.61 26.03 9.35
CA GLY A 207 0.74 27.48 9.47
C GLY A 207 -0.45 28.25 8.91
N GLU A 208 -0.86 27.96 7.69
CA GLU A 208 -2.00 28.60 7.02
C GLU A 208 -3.33 28.31 7.72
N ASN A 209 -3.45 27.14 8.35
CA ASN A 209 -4.67 26.70 9.01
C ASN A 209 -4.69 26.95 10.52
N LYS A 210 -3.72 27.68 11.09
CA LYS A 210 -3.69 27.97 12.55
C LYS A 210 -4.94 28.67 13.07
N SER A 211 -5.55 29.53 12.26
CA SER A 211 -6.77 30.27 12.62
C SER A 211 -8.06 29.54 12.29
N ASN A 212 -7.98 28.46 11.52
CA ASN A 212 -9.17 27.75 11.03
C ASN A 212 -9.69 26.78 12.10
N SER A 213 -11.01 26.61 12.15
CA SER A 213 -11.62 25.63 13.05
C SER A 213 -11.19 24.20 12.66
N PRO A 214 -10.94 23.30 13.63
CA PRO A 214 -10.45 21.93 13.36
C PRO A 214 -11.29 21.11 12.37
N GLN A 215 -12.57 21.44 12.21
CA GLN A 215 -13.47 20.79 11.25
C GLN A 215 -13.10 21.03 9.78
N TYR A 216 -12.43 22.14 9.47
CA TYR A 216 -11.97 22.49 8.11
C TYR A 216 -10.53 22.02 7.84
N ILE A 217 -9.86 21.45 8.84
CA ILE A 217 -8.51 20.93 8.73
C ILE A 217 -8.59 19.45 8.33
N ALA A 218 -7.93 19.11 7.23
CA ALA A 218 -7.83 17.74 6.75
C ALA A 218 -7.16 16.84 7.79
N TYR A 219 -7.60 15.59 7.90
CA TYR A 219 -6.88 14.58 8.69
C TYR A 219 -5.61 14.15 7.96
N SER A 220 -4.58 13.73 8.69
CA SER A 220 -3.28 13.34 8.10
C SER A 220 -3.38 12.29 7.01
N ASP A 221 -4.27 11.30 7.16
CA ASP A 221 -4.44 10.25 6.16
C ASP A 221 -5.09 10.80 4.88
N ASN A 222 -6.17 11.58 5.00
CA ASN A 222 -6.80 12.21 3.84
C ASN A 222 -5.88 13.24 3.17
N TRP A 223 -5.14 14.03 3.96
CA TRP A 223 -4.19 15.00 3.44
C TRP A 223 -3.10 14.33 2.60
N LEU A 224 -2.61 13.16 3.05
CA LEU A 224 -1.65 12.39 2.28
C LEU A 224 -2.26 11.66 1.07
N VAL A 225 -3.48 11.12 1.18
CA VAL A 225 -4.17 10.45 0.06
C VAL A 225 -4.48 11.43 -1.07
N ASP A 226 -4.94 12.61 -0.71
CA ASP A 226 -5.26 13.70 -1.64
C ASP A 226 -3.99 14.36 -2.22
N ARG A 227 -2.79 13.95 -1.79
CA ARG A 227 -1.50 14.53 -2.19
C ARG A 227 -1.41 16.04 -2.00
N ARG A 228 -2.00 16.57 -0.93
CA ARG A 228 -2.06 18.02 -0.66
C ARG A 228 -0.71 18.68 -0.40
N TRP A 229 0.38 17.92 -0.36
CA TRP A 229 1.72 18.49 -0.43
C TRP A 229 2.01 19.11 -1.81
N GLU A 230 1.34 18.67 -2.87
CA GLU A 230 1.46 19.22 -4.23
C GLU A 230 0.81 20.61 -4.38
N ASP A 231 -0.08 21.01 -3.45
CA ASP A 231 -0.69 22.35 -3.43
C ASP A 231 0.35 23.45 -3.14
N PHE A 232 1.51 23.09 -2.59
CA PHE A 232 2.60 23.99 -2.31
C PHE A 232 3.65 23.92 -3.43
N GLU A 233 4.31 25.05 -3.72
CA GLU A 233 5.46 25.03 -4.63
C GLU A 233 6.63 24.29 -3.99
N GLU A 234 7.01 23.15 -4.59
CA GLU A 234 8.22 22.41 -4.25
C GLU A 234 9.41 23.35 -4.40
N PRO A 235 10.26 23.53 -3.37
CA PRO A 235 11.44 24.36 -3.48
C PRO A 235 12.32 23.76 -4.58
N SER A 236 12.25 24.36 -5.76
CA SER A 236 13.06 23.96 -6.91
C SER A 236 14.50 23.81 -6.43
N THR A 237 15.11 22.65 -6.68
CA THR A 237 16.52 22.39 -6.35
C THR A 237 17.43 23.47 -6.96
N ALA A 238 17.02 24.09 -8.07
CA ALA A 238 17.70 25.24 -8.66
C ALA A 238 17.76 26.47 -7.73
N SER A 239 16.73 26.71 -6.93
CA SER A 239 16.66 27.84 -5.99
C SER A 239 17.50 27.63 -4.71
N VAL A 240 17.67 26.37 -4.28
CA VAL A 240 18.56 26.02 -3.17
C VAL A 240 20.01 26.12 -3.61
N THR A 241 20.36 25.63 -4.80
CA THR A 241 21.71 25.78 -5.36
C THR A 241 22.06 27.24 -5.64
N SER A 242 21.13 28.07 -6.12
CA SER A 242 21.39 29.51 -6.35
C SER A 242 21.63 30.28 -5.05
N ASN A 243 20.87 29.98 -3.99
CA ASN A 243 21.07 30.61 -2.69
C ASN A 243 22.35 30.11 -1.99
N THR A 244 22.65 28.81 -2.07
CA THR A 244 23.89 28.26 -1.50
C THR A 244 25.11 28.80 -2.23
N ALA A 245 25.11 28.84 -3.57
CA ALA A 245 26.21 29.42 -4.35
C ALA A 245 26.44 30.91 -4.03
N GLY A 246 25.37 31.69 -3.82
CA GLY A 246 25.47 33.09 -3.39
C GLY A 246 26.03 33.24 -1.97
N ILE A 247 25.60 32.37 -1.05
CA ILE A 247 26.10 32.34 0.34
C ILE A 247 27.56 31.91 0.36
N GLU A 248 27.96 30.90 -0.42
CA GLU A 248 29.35 30.46 -0.54
C GLU A 248 30.26 31.53 -1.14
N GLY A 249 29.80 32.26 -2.16
CA GLY A 249 30.55 33.39 -2.71
C GLY A 249 30.77 34.48 -1.67
N THR A 250 29.74 34.78 -0.89
CA THR A 250 29.81 35.75 0.22
C THR A 250 30.73 35.25 1.34
N ALA A 251 30.66 33.94 1.66
CA ALA A 251 31.50 33.29 2.66
C ALA A 251 32.98 33.37 2.29
N ARG A 252 33.34 33.11 1.03
CA ARG A 252 34.73 33.27 0.55
C ARG A 252 35.23 34.70 0.69
N MET A 253 34.41 35.69 0.29
CA MET A 253 34.78 37.10 0.40
C MET A 253 35.06 37.53 1.85
N TYR A 254 34.26 37.06 2.80
CA TYR A 254 34.46 37.37 4.22
C TYR A 254 35.60 36.56 4.84
N ALA A 255 35.78 35.29 4.46
CA ALA A 255 36.91 34.47 4.93
C ALA A 255 38.26 35.11 4.57
N GLU A 256 38.41 35.63 3.35
CA GLU A 256 39.61 36.36 2.92
C GLU A 256 39.87 37.60 3.79
N LYS A 257 38.82 38.36 4.12
CA LYS A 257 38.91 39.54 4.99
C LYS A 257 39.28 39.19 6.43
N ILE A 258 38.75 38.08 6.97
CA ILE A 258 39.08 37.59 8.32
C ILE A 258 40.56 37.19 8.38
N LEU A 259 41.02 36.39 7.41
CA LEU A 259 42.43 35.96 7.33
C LEU A 259 43.38 37.15 7.11
N GLY A 260 42.96 38.14 6.33
CA GLY A 260 43.68 39.39 6.12
C GLY A 260 43.63 40.38 7.30
N ARG A 261 42.96 40.02 8.41
CA ARG A 261 42.74 40.85 9.60
C ARG A 261 42.17 42.24 9.30
N ALA A 262 41.34 42.33 8.25
CA ALA A 262 40.62 43.54 7.93
C ALA A 262 39.49 43.79 8.94
N TYR A 263 39.11 45.05 9.12
CA TYR A 263 37.97 45.40 9.97
C TYR A 263 36.65 44.90 9.34
N ILE A 264 35.84 44.20 10.13
CA ILE A 264 34.53 43.69 9.72
C ILE A 264 33.50 44.12 10.78
N PRO A 265 32.39 44.78 10.39
CA PRO A 265 31.33 45.10 11.34
C PRO A 265 30.64 43.82 11.81
N GLN A 266 30.33 43.72 13.11
CA GLN A 266 29.73 42.52 13.70
C GLN A 266 28.40 42.11 13.08
N SER A 267 27.67 43.05 12.47
CA SER A 267 26.41 42.79 11.75
C SER A 267 26.60 42.15 10.37
N ALA A 268 27.80 42.16 9.80
CA ALA A 268 28.05 41.65 8.46
C ALA A 268 28.12 40.12 8.39
N ILE A 269 28.47 39.46 9.50
CA ILE A 269 28.59 38.00 9.56
C ILE A 269 27.50 37.46 10.47
N THR A 270 26.50 36.82 9.86
CA THR A 270 25.45 36.10 10.57
C THR A 270 25.95 34.72 11.01
N SER A 271 25.34 34.14 12.05
CA SER A 271 25.69 32.80 12.55
C SER A 271 25.61 31.72 11.46
N LYS A 272 24.67 31.88 10.52
CA LYS A 272 24.54 31.00 9.34
C LYS A 272 25.77 31.08 8.43
N LEU A 273 26.27 32.29 8.16
CA LEU A 273 27.45 32.50 7.32
C LEU A 273 28.72 31.99 8.01
N ALA A 274 28.86 32.24 9.32
CA ALA A 274 29.97 31.73 10.12
C ALA A 274 30.05 30.20 10.11
N LYS A 275 28.90 29.52 10.25
CA LYS A 275 28.82 28.06 10.19
C LYS A 275 29.28 27.52 8.82
N VAL A 276 28.83 28.11 7.73
CA VAL A 276 29.25 27.73 6.36
C VAL A 276 30.75 27.90 6.18
N MET A 277 31.33 29.02 6.64
CA MET A 277 32.78 29.26 6.54
C MET A 277 33.62 28.22 7.30
N ILE A 278 33.15 27.77 8.47
CA ILE A 278 33.79 26.71 9.27
C ILE A 278 33.63 25.35 8.60
N GLU A 279 32.42 24.99 8.15
CA GLU A 279 32.13 23.71 7.50
C GLU A 279 32.95 23.52 6.21
N MET A 280 33.18 24.61 5.46
CA MET A 280 34.02 24.60 4.27
C MET A 280 35.53 24.70 4.57
N GLY A 281 35.92 24.79 5.84
CA GLY A 281 37.33 24.83 6.27
C GLY A 281 38.07 26.11 5.87
N MET A 282 37.37 27.22 5.59
CA MET A 282 37.99 28.46 5.15
C MET A 282 38.55 29.29 6.31
N VAL A 283 37.94 29.19 7.49
CA VAL A 283 38.35 29.87 8.72
C VAL A 283 38.04 29.00 9.92
N THR A 284 38.84 29.12 10.97
CA THR A 284 38.62 28.40 12.22
C THR A 284 37.76 29.23 13.19
N VAL A 285 37.21 28.57 14.21
CA VAL A 285 36.51 29.25 15.31
C VAL A 285 37.42 30.27 16.02
N ALA A 286 38.73 30.02 16.07
CA ALA A 286 39.70 30.95 16.64
C ALA A 286 39.84 32.23 15.80
N ASP A 287 39.83 32.11 14.47
CA ASP A 287 39.93 33.25 13.56
C ASP A 287 38.70 34.16 13.65
N LEU A 288 37.51 33.57 13.78
CA LEU A 288 36.26 34.31 13.98
C LEU A 288 36.25 35.05 15.32
N ARG A 289 36.72 34.42 16.41
CA ARG A 289 36.86 35.09 17.72
C ARG A 289 37.89 36.21 17.68
N ALA A 290 39.00 36.03 16.97
CA ALA A 290 40.01 37.07 16.79
C ALA A 290 39.47 38.28 16.02
N ALA A 291 38.50 38.06 15.12
CA ALA A 291 37.76 39.10 14.42
C ALA A 291 36.61 39.72 15.24
N GLY A 292 36.40 39.29 16.50
CA GLY A 292 35.39 39.84 17.39
C GLY A 292 33.97 39.30 17.15
N LEU A 293 33.84 38.13 16.53
CA LEU A 293 32.57 37.44 16.27
C LEU A 293 32.40 36.29 17.28
N GLN A 294 31.20 36.13 17.83
CA GLN A 294 30.87 35.09 18.83
C GLN A 294 29.98 33.99 18.23
#